data_AF-A0A9N9QA74-F1
#
_entry.id   AF-A0A9N9QA74-F1
#
_cell.length_a   1.000
_cell.length_b   1.000
_cell.length_c   1.000
_cell.angle_alpha   90.00
_cell.angle_beta   90.00
_cell.angle_gamma   90.00
#
_symmetry.space_group_name_H-M   'P 1'
#
loop_
_entity.id
_entity.type
_entity.pdbx_description
1 polymer ?
#
loop_
_entity_poly.entity_id
_entity_poly.type
_entity_poly.pdbx_seq_one_letter_code
_entity_poly.pdbx_strand_id
1 'polypeptide(L)'
;MHCASLVVLLTVIGIAIAQNPYTTKYDNVDVDKILKNDRVLTNYIKCLMDEGPCTPEGRELKKTLPDALESNCSKCNEKQKNTTEKVIRHLMNKRTKDWDRLTKKYDPQGAYKHRYQQETNSA
;
A
#
# COMPACT_ATOMS: atom_id res chain seq x y z
N MET A 1 23.23 -41.41 -40.34
CA MET A 1 23.93 -40.46 -39.45
C MET A 1 22.98 -39.29 -39.23
N HIS A 2 21.82 -39.53 -38.62
CA HIS A 2 21.57 -39.26 -37.20
C HIS A 2 22.07 -37.90 -36.70
N CYS A 3 21.07 -37.05 -36.43
CA CYS A 3 21.04 -36.09 -35.34
C CYS A 3 21.86 -34.81 -35.52
N ALA A 4 21.17 -33.69 -35.76
CA ALA A 4 20.66 -32.89 -34.64
C ALA A 4 19.98 -31.64 -35.19
N SER A 5 18.64 -31.64 -35.21
CA SER A 5 17.87 -30.39 -35.16
C SER A 5 18.35 -29.62 -33.95
N LEU A 6 18.97 -28.47 -34.17
CA LEU A 6 19.39 -27.53 -33.16
C LEU A 6 18.14 -26.85 -32.60
N VAL A 7 17.41 -27.58 -31.75
CA VAL A 7 16.33 -27.04 -30.94
C VAL A 7 17.01 -26.17 -29.87
N VAL A 8 17.18 -24.89 -30.17
CA VAL A 8 17.54 -23.87 -29.18
C VAL A 8 16.32 -23.70 -28.28
N LEU A 9 16.23 -24.56 -27.26
CA LEU A 9 15.27 -24.44 -26.18
C LEU A 9 15.70 -23.26 -25.31
N LEU A 10 15.23 -22.05 -25.65
CA LEU A 10 15.29 -20.86 -24.79
C LEU A 10 14.44 -21.13 -23.54
N THR A 11 15.02 -21.77 -22.54
CA THR A 11 14.43 -21.85 -21.21
C THR A 11 14.48 -20.46 -20.59
N VAL A 12 13.37 -19.74 -20.68
CA VAL A 12 13.12 -18.54 -19.87
C VAL A 12 12.99 -19.02 -18.43
N ILE A 13 14.10 -19.03 -17.69
CA ILE A 13 14.09 -19.22 -16.24
C ILE A 13 13.48 -17.96 -15.67
N GLY A 14 12.18 -18.00 -15.38
CA GLY A 14 11.49 -16.96 -14.63
C GLY A 14 12.08 -16.90 -13.23
N ILE A 15 12.92 -15.91 -12.95
CA ILE A 15 13.42 -15.66 -11.61
C ILE A 15 12.23 -15.12 -10.80
N ALA A 16 11.62 -15.99 -10.00
CA ALA A 16 10.69 -15.55 -8.96
C ALA A 16 11.52 -14.77 -7.92
N ILE A 17 11.50 -13.44 -8.02
CA ILE A 17 12.10 -12.58 -7.01
C ILE A 17 11.25 -12.74 -5.75
N ALA A 18 11.71 -13.56 -4.80
CA ALA A 18 11.10 -13.66 -3.49
C ALA A 18 11.23 -12.29 -2.79
N GLN A 19 10.15 -11.50 -2.81
CA GLN A 19 10.11 -10.23 -2.09
C GLN A 19 9.80 -10.51 -0.61
N ASN A 20 10.60 -9.93 0.29
CA ASN A 20 10.35 -10.05 1.72
C ASN A 20 9.06 -9.31 2.10
N PRO A 21 8.12 -9.95 2.83
CA PRO A 21 6.87 -9.32 3.22
C PRO A 21 7.11 -8.17 4.21
N TYR A 22 6.16 -7.24 4.27
CA TYR A 22 6.18 -6.21 5.32
C TYR A 22 6.00 -6.83 6.71
N THR A 23 6.48 -6.14 7.74
CA THR A 23 6.36 -6.63 9.12
C THR A 23 4.89 -6.80 9.52
N THR A 24 4.60 -7.91 10.20
CA THR A 24 3.26 -8.22 10.73
C THR A 24 3.07 -7.72 12.16
N LYS A 25 4.08 -7.06 12.74
CA LYS A 25 4.08 -6.60 14.14
C LYS A 25 2.89 -5.71 14.49
N TYR A 26 2.41 -4.93 13.53
CA TYR A 26 1.34 -3.96 13.71
C TYR A 26 0.00 -4.39 13.10
N ASP A 27 -0.09 -5.63 12.60
CA ASP A 27 -1.30 -6.12 11.96
C ASP A 27 -2.50 -6.16 12.93
N ASN A 28 -2.27 -6.21 14.25
CA ASN A 28 -3.32 -6.23 15.28
C ASN A 28 -3.71 -4.85 15.82
N VAL A 29 -3.23 -3.76 15.21
CA VAL A 29 -3.68 -2.41 15.56
C VAL A 29 -5.18 -2.28 15.28
N ASP A 30 -5.92 -1.72 16.24
CA ASP A 30 -7.35 -1.45 16.11
C ASP A 30 -7.58 -0.22 15.23
N VAL A 31 -7.62 -0.46 13.92
CA VAL A 31 -7.85 0.59 12.91
C VAL A 31 -9.24 1.20 13.04
N ASP A 32 -10.25 0.44 13.49
CA ASP A 32 -11.60 0.99 13.71
C ASP A 32 -11.60 2.07 14.78
N LYS A 33 -10.89 1.83 15.88
CA LYS A 33 -10.74 2.81 16.96
C LYS A 33 -10.00 4.06 16.49
N ILE A 34 -8.99 3.91 15.64
CA ILE A 34 -8.26 5.04 15.05
C ILE A 34 -9.20 5.85 14.14
N LEU A 35 -9.89 5.19 13.20
CA LEU A 35 -10.78 5.86 12.24
C LEU A 35 -11.99 6.53 12.90
N LYS A 36 -12.47 6.03 14.05
CA LYS A 36 -13.56 6.65 14.82
C LYS A 36 -13.10 7.79 15.73
N ASN A 37 -11.79 7.99 15.90
CA ASN A 37 -11.24 9.02 16.78
C ASN A 37 -10.49 10.07 15.98
N ASP A 38 -11.16 11.18 15.67
CA ASP A 38 -10.60 12.27 14.86
C ASP A 38 -9.26 12.80 15.38
N ARG A 39 -9.08 12.87 16.71
CA ARG A 39 -7.82 13.34 17.30
C ARG A 39 -6.68 12.38 17.00
N VAL A 40 -6.91 11.07 17.17
CA VAL A 40 -5.91 10.04 16.90
C VAL A 40 -5.62 9.97 15.40
N LEU A 41 -6.64 9.89 14.55
CA LEU A 41 -6.48 9.88 13.10
C LEU A 41 -5.70 11.10 12.59
N THR A 42 -6.02 12.30 13.09
CA THR A 42 -5.29 13.53 12.75
C THR A 42 -3.81 13.44 13.12
N ASN A 43 -3.45 12.79 14.23
CA ASN A 43 -2.04 12.59 14.58
C ASN A 43 -1.32 11.64 13.63
N TYR A 44 -1.98 10.56 13.17
CA TYR A 44 -1.41 9.69 12.12
C TYR A 44 -1.20 10.45 10.81
N ILE A 45 -2.18 11.26 10.40
CA ILE A 45 -2.08 12.07 9.19
C ILE A 45 -0.92 13.07 9.32
N LYS A 46 -0.79 13.78 10.45
CA LYS A 46 0.35 14.68 10.70
C LYS A 46 1.69 13.95 10.65
N CYS A 47 1.79 12.77 11.24
CA CYS A 47 2.98 11.93 11.13
C CYS A 47 3.34 11.63 9.67
N LEU A 48 2.37 11.15 8.88
CA LEU A 48 2.55 10.88 7.44
C LEU A 48 2.92 12.17 6.67
N MET A 49 2.42 13.32 7.08
CA MET A 49 2.70 14.60 6.44
C MET A 49 4.01 15.28 6.89
N ASP A 50 4.77 14.72 7.83
CA ASP A 50 5.95 15.38 8.45
C ASP A 50 5.60 16.60 9.33
N GLU A 51 4.38 16.65 9.86
CA GLU A 51 3.84 17.79 10.62
C GLU A 51 3.65 17.49 12.11
N GLY A 52 4.16 16.35 12.57
CA GLY A 52 4.02 15.93 13.96
C GLY A 52 4.73 14.63 14.28
N PRO A 53 4.73 14.24 15.57
CA PRO A 53 5.37 13.02 16.02
C PRO A 53 4.67 11.78 15.46
N CYS A 54 5.44 10.72 15.25
CA CYS A 54 4.94 9.42 14.84
C CYS A 54 4.95 8.43 16.01
N THR A 55 3.88 7.64 16.13
CA THR A 55 3.91 6.38 16.88
C THR A 55 4.87 5.40 16.19
N PRO A 56 5.32 4.32 16.86
CA PRO A 56 6.14 3.29 16.22
C PRO A 56 5.49 2.69 14.97
N GLU A 57 4.18 2.39 15.05
CA GLU A 57 3.36 1.95 13.92
C GLU A 57 3.29 3.00 12.81
N GLY A 58 2.96 4.26 13.13
CA GLY A 58 2.85 5.32 12.12
C GLY A 58 4.18 5.55 11.40
N ARG A 59 5.31 5.38 12.09
CA ARG A 59 6.65 5.46 11.48
C ARG A 59 6.90 4.30 10.52
N GLU A 60 6.49 3.08 10.88
CA GLU A 60 6.60 1.92 9.99
C GLU A 60 5.72 2.10 8.75
N LEU A 61 4.45 2.47 8.93
CA LEU A 61 3.53 2.79 7.83
C LEU A 61 4.12 3.85 6.90
N LYS A 62 4.63 4.95 7.47
CA LYS A 62 5.24 6.03 6.69
C LYS A 62 6.41 5.57 5.83
N LYS A 63 7.22 4.64 6.36
CA LYS A 63 8.39 4.09 5.69
C LYS A 63 7.99 3.14 4.55
N THR A 64 6.96 2.32 4.74
CA THR A 64 6.54 1.31 3.77
C THR A 64 5.61 1.86 2.69
N LEU A 65 4.89 2.96 2.98
CA LEU A 65 3.85 3.49 2.09
C LEU A 65 4.33 3.81 0.66
N PRO A 66 5.51 4.42 0.41
CA PRO A 66 5.96 4.69 -0.95
C PRO A 66 6.17 3.41 -1.78
N ASP A 67 6.86 2.41 -1.21
CA ASP A 67 7.10 1.11 -1.85
C ASP A 67 5.77 0.37 -2.09
N ALA A 68 4.83 0.42 -1.14
CA ALA A 68 3.52 -0.22 -1.29
C ALA A 68 2.68 0.42 -2.41
N LEU A 69 2.74 1.74 -2.60
CA LEU A 69 2.01 2.42 -3.67
C LEU A 69 2.63 2.14 -5.05
N GLU A 70 3.97 2.08 -5.12
CA GLU A 70 4.71 1.77 -6.34
C GLU A 70 4.55 0.31 -6.77
N SER A 71 4.67 -0.62 -5.81
CA SER A 71 4.62 -2.07 -6.07
C SER A 71 3.21 -2.66 -6.05
N ASN A 72 2.19 -1.81 -5.88
CA ASN A 72 0.80 -2.23 -5.70
C ASN A 72 0.62 -3.22 -4.53
N CYS A 73 1.25 -2.94 -3.39
CA CYS A 73 1.17 -3.73 -2.17
C CYS A 73 1.59 -5.20 -2.40
N SER A 74 2.55 -5.46 -3.30
CA SER A 74 3.03 -6.80 -3.64
C SER A 74 3.53 -7.60 -2.42
N LYS A 75 4.02 -6.89 -1.39
CA LYS A 75 4.56 -7.44 -0.13
C LYS A 75 3.54 -7.45 1.02
N CYS A 76 2.30 -7.00 0.76
CA CYS A 76 1.25 -6.94 1.77
C CYS A 76 0.56 -8.28 1.94
N ASN A 77 0.28 -8.65 3.19
CA ASN A 77 -0.63 -9.76 3.48
C ASN A 77 -2.10 -9.34 3.32
N GLU A 78 -3.01 -10.31 3.38
CA GLU A 78 -4.45 -10.07 3.21
C GLU A 78 -5.00 -9.07 4.23
N LYS A 79 -4.55 -9.15 5.50
CA LYS A 79 -5.01 -8.24 6.55
C LYS A 79 -4.59 -6.80 6.29
N GLN A 80 -3.36 -6.59 5.83
CA GLN A 80 -2.84 -5.28 5.44
C GLN A 80 -3.60 -4.71 4.24
N LYS A 81 -3.93 -5.54 3.24
CA LYS A 81 -4.75 -5.14 2.08
C LYS A 81 -6.16 -4.71 2.51
N ASN A 82 -6.85 -5.54 3.29
CA ASN A 82 -8.21 -5.25 3.79
C ASN A 82 -8.23 -3.99 4.66
N THR A 83 -7.21 -3.83 5.52
CA THR A 83 -7.05 -2.65 6.37
C THR A 83 -6.82 -1.40 5.54
N THR A 84 -5.95 -1.49 4.52
CA THR A 84 -5.65 -0.38 3.61
C THR A 84 -6.91 0.07 2.87
N GLU A 85 -7.68 -0.87 2.31
CA GLU A 85 -8.93 -0.57 1.63
C GLU A 85 -9.91 0.17 2.55
N LYS A 86 -10.07 -0.30 3.77
CA LYS A 86 -10.94 0.33 4.78
C LYS A 86 -10.52 1.77 5.10
N VAL A 87 -9.22 1.99 5.30
CA VAL A 87 -8.67 3.32 5.57
C VAL A 87 -8.90 4.25 4.39
N ILE A 88 -8.65 3.79 3.17
CA ILE A 88 -8.86 4.59 1.96
C ILE A 88 -10.32 4.98 1.79
N ARG A 89 -11.25 4.02 1.89
CA ARG A 89 -12.70 4.29 1.83
C ARG A 89 -13.10 5.32 2.89
N HIS A 90 -12.57 5.21 4.10
CA HIS A 90 -12.85 6.20 5.15
C HIS A 90 -12.32 7.58 4.79
N LEU A 91 -11.06 7.69 4.36
CA LEU A 91 -10.43 8.97 4.03
C LEU A 91 -11.11 9.65 2.85
N MET A 92 -11.43 8.91 1.78
CA MET A 92 -12.13 9.42 0.60
C MET A 92 -13.53 9.94 0.92
N ASN A 93 -14.25 9.31 1.87
CA ASN A 93 -15.64 9.66 2.16
C ASN A 93 -15.82 10.64 3.33
N LYS A 94 -14.90 10.62 4.31
CA LYS A 94 -15.05 11.34 5.59
C LYS A 94 -13.95 12.36 5.84
N ARG A 95 -12.80 12.25 5.18
CA ARG A 95 -11.62 13.11 5.39
C ARG A 95 -11.03 13.57 4.06
N THR A 96 -11.87 14.02 3.12
CA THR A 96 -11.48 14.37 1.74
C THR A 96 -10.28 15.30 1.66
N LYS A 97 -10.22 16.34 2.51
CA LYS A 97 -9.07 17.27 2.56
C LYS A 97 -7.77 16.57 2.95
N ASP A 98 -7.81 15.63 3.90
CA ASP A 98 -6.63 14.88 4.30
C ASP A 98 -6.24 13.87 3.22
N TRP A 99 -7.22 13.25 2.57
CA TRP A 99 -7.00 12.38 1.40
C TRP A 99 -6.28 13.13 0.27
N ASP A 100 -6.71 14.33 -0.07
CA ASP A 100 -6.09 15.15 -1.12
C ASP A 100 -4.64 15.53 -0.76
N ARG A 101 -4.38 15.84 0.51
CA ARG A 101 -3.03 16.14 0.99
C ARG A 101 -2.10 14.93 0.94
N LEU A 102 -2.59 13.77 1.39
CA LEU A 102 -1.83 12.53 1.37
C LEU A 102 -1.53 12.07 -0.07
N THR A 103 -2.53 12.10 -0.95
CA THR A 103 -2.34 11.72 -2.35
C THR A 103 -1.38 12.66 -3.07
N LYS A 104 -1.45 13.98 -2.83
CA LYS A 104 -0.48 14.92 -3.37
C LYS A 104 0.97 14.60 -2.95
N LYS A 105 1.17 14.09 -1.73
CA LYS A 105 2.50 13.74 -1.21
C LYS A 105 3.01 12.39 -1.71
N TYR A 106 2.16 11.37 -1.69
CA TYR A 106 2.56 9.98 -1.88
C TYR A 106 2.20 9.40 -3.26
N ASP A 107 1.21 9.99 -3.95
CA ASP A 107 0.75 9.58 -5.28
C ASP A 107 0.59 10.82 -6.19
N PRO A 108 1.66 11.60 -6.44
CA PRO A 108 1.56 12.87 -7.18
C PRO A 108 1.13 12.68 -8.65
N GLN A 109 1.36 11.49 -9.22
CA GLN A 109 0.90 11.13 -10.57
C GLN A 109 -0.54 10.58 -10.57
N GLY A 110 -1.12 10.35 -9.39
CA GLY A 110 -2.46 9.77 -9.23
C GLY A 110 -2.54 8.31 -9.65
N ALA A 111 -1.43 7.63 -9.92
CA ALA A 111 -1.42 6.30 -10.49
C ALA A 111 -2.14 5.30 -9.58
N TYR A 112 -1.94 5.40 -8.26
CA TYR A 112 -2.65 4.57 -7.31
C TYR A 112 -4.14 4.92 -7.26
N LYS A 113 -4.48 6.21 -7.16
CA LYS A 113 -5.87 6.69 -7.11
C LYS A 113 -6.69 6.21 -8.31
N HIS A 114 -6.15 6.30 -9.52
CA HIS A 114 -6.85 5.84 -10.73
C HIS A 114 -7.06 4.32 -10.72
N ARG A 115 -6.04 3.53 -10.36
CA ARG A 115 -6.16 2.07 -10.26
C ARG A 115 -7.21 1.65 -9.23
N TYR A 116 -7.15 2.24 -8.04
CA TYR A 116 -8.10 1.95 -6.96
C TYR A 116 -9.55 2.28 -7.37
N GLN A 117 -9.76 3.38 -8.09
CA GLN A 117 -11.07 3.73 -8.64
C GLN A 117 -11.56 2.72 -9.68
N GLN A 118 -10.68 2.22 -10.55
CA GLN A 118 -11.03 1.17 -11.52
C GLN A 118 -11.42 -0.13 -10.82
N GLU A 119 -10.65 -0.57 -9.83
CA GLU A 119 -10.95 -1.77 -9.04
C GLU A 119 -12.29 -1.64 -8.29
N THR A 120 -12.55 -0.48 -7.69
CA THR A 120 -13.78 -0.24 -6.93
C THR A 120 -15.01 -0.10 -7.83
N ASN A 121 -14.87 0.44 -9.05
CA ASN A 121 -15.97 0.59 -10.00
C ASN A 121 -16.25 -0.69 -10.81
N SER A 122 -15.38 -1.70 -10.72
CA SER A 122 -15.54 -3.00 -11.40
C SER A 122 -16.16 -4.08 -10.50
N ALA A 123 -16.55 -3.72 -9.27
CA ALA A 123 -17.17 -4.58 -8.27
C ALA A 123 -18.60 -4.11 -7.96
#